data_AF-T2KPB7-F1
#
_entry.id   AF-T2KPB7-F1
#
_cell.length_a   1.000
_cell.length_b   1.000
_cell.length_c   1.000
_cell.angle_alpha   90.00
_cell.angle_beta   90.00
_cell.angle_gamma   90.00
#
_symmetry.space_group_name_H-M   'P 1'
#
loop_
_entity.id
_entity.type
_entity.pdbx_description
1 polymer ?
#
loop_
_entity_poly.entity_id
_entity_poly.type
_entity_poly.pdbx_seq_one_letter_code
_entity_poly.pdbx_strand_id
1 'polypeptide(L)'
;MTRTQYTNHLLNILAFDAIIQHLSIACRYWLHREIVTNSKNVIDEAIVSTASSHIMQLSETIINNNWQRPELRYNSDRELEYLDGLFWKKFNPKDHV
;
A
#
# COMPACT_ATOMS: atom_id res chain seq x y z
N MET A 1 -15.87 -2.23 -4.13
CA MET A 1 -14.60 -2.80 -3.61
C MET A 1 -14.65 -2.74 -2.10
N THR A 2 -14.35 -3.84 -1.40
CA THR A 2 -14.34 -3.84 0.09
C THR A 2 -13.15 -3.05 0.63
N ARG A 3 -13.21 -2.62 1.90
CA ARG A 3 -12.07 -1.96 2.57
C ARG A 3 -10.78 -2.75 2.50
N THR A 4 -10.87 -4.08 2.61
CA THR A 4 -9.70 -4.96 2.53
C THR A 4 -9.08 -4.96 1.14
N GLN A 5 -9.91 -5.12 0.11
CA GLN A 5 -9.45 -5.06 -1.28
C GLN A 5 -8.82 -3.70 -1.59
N TYR A 6 -9.43 -2.60 -1.11
CA TYR A 6 -8.91 -1.26 -1.32
C TYR A 6 -7.59 -1.03 -0.57
N THR A 7 -7.53 -1.42 0.70
CA THR A 7 -6.32 -1.27 1.53
C THR A 7 -5.16 -2.07 0.95
N ASN A 8 -5.40 -3.30 0.51
CA ASN A 8 -4.39 -4.11 -0.17
C ASN A 8 -3.93 -3.45 -1.46
N HIS A 9 -4.84 -2.83 -2.21
CA HIS A 9 -4.48 -2.07 -3.40
C HIS A 9 -3.53 -0.90 -3.08
N LEU A 10 -3.84 -0.10 -2.06
CA LEU A 10 -2.99 1.03 -1.65
C LEU A 10 -1.63 0.57 -1.11
N LEU A 11 -1.60 -0.53 -0.35
CA LEU A 11 -0.36 -1.14 0.15
C LEU A 11 0.55 -1.59 -0.99
N ASN A 12 -0.02 -2.11 -2.09
CA ASN A 12 0.76 -2.46 -3.28
C ASN A 12 1.42 -1.23 -3.92
N ILE A 13 0.72 -0.09 -3.98
CA ILE A 13 1.28 1.17 -4.49
C ILE A 13 2.43 1.64 -3.58
N LEU A 14 2.25 1.53 -2.27
CA LEU A 14 3.27 1.90 -1.30
C LEU A 14 4.51 1.00 -1.40
N ALA A 15 4.33 -0.31 -1.60
CA ALA A 15 5.44 -1.25 -1.85
C ALA A 15 6.24 -0.85 -3.08
N PHE A 16 5.55 -0.50 -4.17
CA PHE A 16 6.15 -0.08 -5.43
C PHE A 16 6.97 1.20 -5.28
N ASP A 17 6.35 2.22 -4.68
CA ASP A 17 7.01 3.49 -4.44
C ASP A 17 8.20 3.37 -3.47
N ALA A 18 8.13 2.48 -2.48
CA ALA A 18 9.25 2.26 -1.59
C ALA A 18 10.51 1.74 -2.31
N ILE A 19 10.33 0.94 -3.36
CA ILE A 19 11.42 0.32 -4.11
C ILE A 19 11.96 1.25 -5.20
N ILE A 20 11.08 1.82 -6.05
CA ILE A 20 11.50 2.59 -7.23
C ILE A 20 11.43 4.12 -7.01
N GLN A 21 10.77 4.59 -5.95
CA GLN A 21 10.62 6.01 -5.56
C GLN A 21 10.09 6.92 -6.68
N HIS A 22 8.80 6.78 -7.01
CA HIS A 22 8.12 7.59 -8.02
C HIS A 22 7.22 8.70 -7.44
N LEU A 23 6.77 8.57 -6.19
CA LEU A 23 5.82 9.48 -5.56
C LEU A 23 6.49 10.64 -4.84
N SER A 24 5.83 11.79 -4.91
CA SER A 24 6.17 12.93 -4.05
C SER A 24 5.79 12.65 -2.59
N ILE A 25 6.40 13.40 -1.66
CA ILE A 25 6.11 13.33 -0.22
C ILE A 25 4.60 13.49 0.05
N ALA A 26 3.93 14.40 -0.67
CA ALA A 26 2.49 14.63 -0.53
C ALA A 26 1.65 13.40 -0.94
N CYS A 27 2.04 12.70 -2.02
CA CYS A 27 1.36 11.49 -2.45
C CYS A 27 1.56 10.33 -1.47
N ARG A 28 2.78 10.17 -0.93
CA ARG A 28 3.06 9.18 0.13
C ARG A 28 2.22 9.44 1.37
N TYR A 29 2.17 10.70 1.82
CA TYR A 29 1.36 11.10 2.96
C TYR A 29 -0.13 10.80 2.75
N TRP A 30 -0.66 11.11 1.57
CA TRP A 30 -2.04 10.77 1.20
C TRP A 30 -2.27 9.24 1.27
N LEU A 31 -1.38 8.42 0.70
CA LEU A 31 -1.50 6.96 0.72
C LEU A 31 -1.57 6.41 2.16
N HIS A 32 -0.64 6.84 3.01
CA HIS A 32 -0.63 6.43 4.42
C HIS A 32 -1.95 6.78 5.13
N ARG A 33 -2.47 7.99 4.90
CA ARG A 33 -3.73 8.45 5.48
C ARG A 33 -4.92 7.61 5.00
N GLU A 34 -5.00 7.31 3.71
CA GLU A 34 -6.10 6.51 3.15
C GLU A 34 -6.09 5.07 3.66
N ILE A 35 -4.91 4.45 3.78
CA ILE A 35 -4.75 3.10 4.35
C ILE A 35 -5.24 3.06 5.81
N VAL A 36 -4.78 4.00 6.63
CA VAL A 36 -5.21 4.08 8.04
C VAL A 36 -6.72 4.31 8.15
N THR A 37 -7.28 5.16 7.30
CA THR A 37 -8.73 5.47 7.31
C THR A 37 -9.57 4.24 6.97
N ASN A 38 -9.10 3.39 6.06
CA ASN A 38 -9.81 2.20 5.60
C ASN A 38 -9.43 0.91 6.36
N SER A 39 -8.56 0.98 7.38
CA SER A 39 -8.08 -0.18 8.14
C SER A 39 -9.12 -0.89 9.03
N LYS A 40 -10.33 -0.33 9.18
CA LYS A 40 -11.38 -0.83 10.10
C LYS A 40 -12.50 -1.56 9.35
N ASN A 41 -13.06 -2.62 9.94
CA ASN A 41 -14.16 -3.43 9.40
C ASN A 41 -13.96 -3.90 7.95
N VAL A 42 -13.40 -5.09 7.81
CA VAL A 42 -12.95 -5.75 6.57
C VAL A 42 -14.01 -5.83 5.46
N ILE A 43 -15.29 -5.97 5.84
CA ILE A 43 -16.43 -6.27 4.94
C ILE A 43 -17.10 -4.99 4.43
N ASP A 44 -16.97 -3.88 5.15
CA ASP A 44 -17.59 -2.60 4.79
C ASP A 44 -17.03 -2.09 3.45
N GLU A 45 -17.84 -1.28 2.77
CA GLU A 45 -17.38 -0.55 1.59
C GLU A 45 -16.27 0.44 1.96
N ALA A 46 -15.31 0.58 1.04
CA ALA A 46 -14.20 1.51 1.19
C ALA A 46 -14.68 2.97 1.13
N ILE A 47 -14.13 3.81 2.00
CA ILE A 47 -14.21 5.26 1.88
C ILE A 47 -13.14 5.66 0.87
N VAL A 48 -13.57 6.01 -0.35
CA VAL A 48 -12.69 6.38 -1.44
C VAL A 48 -12.68 7.90 -1.57
N SER A 49 -11.57 8.53 -1.21
CA SER A 49 -11.35 9.94 -1.55
C SER A 49 -10.80 10.07 -2.98
N THR A 50 -10.89 11.26 -3.56
CA THR A 50 -10.32 11.52 -4.89
C THR A 50 -8.81 11.27 -4.86
N ALA A 51 -8.38 10.25 -5.59
CA ALA A 51 -6.96 9.96 -5.76
C ALA A 51 -6.30 10.99 -6.68
N SER A 52 -5.00 11.21 -6.51
CA SER A 52 -4.23 12.01 -7.46
C SER A 52 -4.02 11.23 -8.77
N SER A 53 -3.91 11.95 -9.90
CA SER A 53 -3.70 11.34 -11.22
C SER A 53 -2.47 10.42 -11.27
N HIS A 54 -1.42 10.75 -10.54
CA HIS A 54 -0.18 9.96 -10.48
C HIS A 54 -0.38 8.62 -9.75
N ILE A 55 -1.21 8.59 -8.70
CA ILE A 55 -1.54 7.35 -7.98
C ILE A 55 -2.35 6.41 -8.88
N MET A 56 -3.22 6.95 -9.73
CA MET A 56 -3.96 6.14 -10.72
C MET A 56 -3.02 5.51 -11.75
N GLN A 57 -2.05 6.28 -12.27
CA GLN A 57 -1.06 5.75 -13.23
C GLN A 57 -0.19 4.63 -12.64
N LEU A 58 0.24 4.78 -11.39
CA LEU A 58 1.01 3.75 -10.69
C LEU A 58 0.17 2.49 -10.42
N SER A 59 -1.10 2.68 -10.04
CA SER A 59 -2.06 1.59 -9.88
C SER A 59 -2.16 0.75 -11.15
N GLU A 60 -2.34 1.38 -12.31
CA GLU A 60 -2.37 0.71 -13.62
C GLU A 60 -1.04 0.01 -13.94
N THR A 61 0.09 0.66 -13.65
CA THR A 61 1.43 0.11 -13.89
C THR A 61 1.67 -1.17 -13.10
N ILE A 62 1.29 -1.21 -11.82
CA ILE A 62 1.46 -2.39 -10.96
C ILE A 62 0.58 -3.55 -11.43
N ILE A 63 -0.66 -3.27 -11.85
CA ILE A 63 -1.58 -4.28 -12.39
C ILE A 63 -1.02 -4.87 -13.68
N ASN A 64 -0.54 -4.01 -14.59
CA ASN A 64 -0.09 -4.43 -15.92
C ASN A 64 1.23 -5.21 -15.89
N ASN A 65 2.10 -4.99 -14.90
CA ASN A 65 3.44 -5.58 -14.86
C ASN A 65 3.54 -6.89 -14.05
N ASN A 66 2.45 -7.42 -13.48
CA ASN A 66 2.45 -8.66 -12.68
C ASN A 66 3.61 -8.75 -11.67
N TRP A 67 3.97 -7.62 -11.06
CA TRP A 67 5.20 -7.49 -10.29
C TRP A 67 5.19 -8.38 -9.04
N GLN A 68 6.21 -9.23 -8.88
CA GLN A 68 6.44 -10.03 -7.66
C GLN A 68 6.81 -9.10 -6.51
N ARG A 69 6.03 -9.15 -5.44
CA ARG A 69 6.11 -8.21 -4.32
C ARG A 69 5.83 -8.88 -2.98
N PRO A 70 6.46 -8.41 -1.89
CA PRO A 70 6.16 -8.92 -0.57
C PRO A 70 4.75 -8.47 -0.14
N GLU A 71 4.05 -9.33 0.59
CA GLU A 71 2.77 -8.97 1.20
C GLU A 71 3.03 -7.96 2.32
N LEU A 72 2.36 -6.81 2.29
CA LEU A 72 2.52 -5.74 3.28
C LEU A 72 1.30 -5.61 4.18
N ARG A 73 1.50 -5.15 5.42
CA ARG A 73 0.41 -4.72 6.31
C ARG A 73 0.88 -3.64 7.28
N TYR A 74 -0.08 -2.99 7.93
CA TYR A 74 0.18 -2.21 9.14
C TYR A 74 -0.13 -3.02 10.39
N ASN A 75 0.76 -2.99 11.38
CA ASN A 75 0.48 -3.56 12.70
C ASN A 75 -0.30 -2.60 13.60
N SER A 76 -0.58 -3.02 14.84
CA SER A 76 -1.31 -2.22 15.83
C SER A 76 -0.62 -0.88 16.15
N ASP A 77 0.70 -0.82 16.02
CA ASP A 77 1.51 0.36 16.28
C ASP A 77 1.66 1.27 15.05
N ARG A 78 0.95 0.95 13.96
CA ARG A 78 1.01 1.65 12.65
C ARG A 78 2.40 1.62 12.02
N GLU A 79 3.19 0.59 12.32
CA GLU A 79 4.41 0.29 11.59
C GLU A 79 4.09 -0.60 10.39
N LEU A 80 4.79 -0.36 9.28
CA LEU A 80 4.65 -1.15 8.06
C LEU A 80 5.48 -2.43 8.19
N GLU A 81 4.84 -3.57 7.95
CA GLU A 81 5.45 -4.91 8.00
C GLU A 81 5.34 -5.61 6.66
N TYR A 82 6.23 -6.57 6.42
CA TYR A 82 6.16 -7.48 5.28
C TYR A 82 6.18 -8.95 5.74
N LEU A 83 5.58 -9.83 4.94
CA LEU A 83 5.56 -11.27 5.20
C LEU A 83 6.85 -11.94 4.70
N ASP A 84 7.61 -12.53 5.63
CA ASP A 84 8.80 -13.35 5.36
C ASP A 84 8.57 -14.78 5.87
N GLY A 85 8.24 -15.68 4.93
CA GLY A 85 7.80 -17.04 5.25
C GLY A 85 6.48 -17.03 6.02
N LEU A 86 6.53 -17.34 7.32
CA LEU A 86 5.37 -17.35 8.22
C LEU A 86 5.36 -16.18 9.22
N PHE A 87 6.36 -15.30 9.14
CA PHE A 87 6.55 -14.23 10.13
C PHE A 87 6.43 -12.85 9.48
N TRP A 88 5.80 -11.93 10.21
CA TRP A 88 5.77 -10.53 9.82
C TRP A 88 6.99 -9.82 10.39
N LYS A 89 7.71 -9.10 9.53
CA LYS A 89 8.92 -8.34 9.88
C LYS A 89 8.74 -6.88 9.51
N LYS A 90 9.44 -5.98 10.20
CA LYS A 90 9.43 -4.55 9.88
C LYS A 90 9.90 -4.33 8.45
N PHE A 91 9.09 -3.62 7.65
CA PHE A 91 9.44 -3.31 6.28
C PHE A 91 10.50 -2.21 6.26
N ASN A 92 11.61 -2.50 5.57
CA ASN A 92 12.67 -1.55 5.30
C ASN A 92 12.91 -1.54 3.78
N PRO A 93 12.68 -0.40 3.10
CA PRO A 93 12.80 -0.32 1.65
C PRO A 93 14.13 -0.87 1.11
N LYS A 94 15.23 -0.65 1.83
CA LYS A 94 16.58 -1.04 1.41
C LYS A 94 16.76 -2.55 1.22
N ASP A 95 15.94 -3.37 1.85
CA ASP A 95 16.06 -4.83 1.80
C ASP A 95 15.36 -5.42 0.56
N HIS A 96 14.74 -4.57 -0.27
CA HIS A 96 13.93 -4.96 -1.43
C HIS A 96 14.21 -4.14 -2.72
N VAL A 97 15.30 -3.36 -2.74
CA VAL A 97 15.79 -2.59 -3.91
C VAL A 97 16.77 -3.42 -4.73
#